data_AF-A0AAX2TLR7-F1
#
_entry.id   AF-A0AAX2TLR7-F1
#
_cell.length_a   1.000
_cell.length_b   1.000
_cell.length_c   1.000
_cell.angle_alpha   90.00
_cell.angle_beta   90.00
_cell.angle_gamma   90.00
#
_symmetry.space_group_name_H-M   'P 1'
#
loop_
_entity.id
_entity.type
_entity.pdbx_description
1 polymer ?
#
loop_
_entity_poly.entity_id
_entity_poly.type
_entity_poly.pdbx_seq_one_letter_code
_entity_poly.pdbx_strand_id
1 'polypeptide(L)'
;RGRLVAPGFVDVHTHYDGQVTWSQDITPSSQNGVTTAIMGNCGVGFAPCRPSDHNRLIQLMEGVEDIPEPVLSAGLPWAWESFPDYMDWLSKRSFDMDIGAQLPHAALRVYVMGERGARRDPATPEDNKQMAALAGDAVRSGALGFSTSRTLNHRTS
;
A
#
# COMPACT_ATOMS: atom_id res chain seq x y z
N ARG A 1 -25.54 29.77 -7.80
CA ARG A 1 -26.65 29.16 -8.57
C ARG A 1 -26.09 28.67 -9.91
N GLY A 2 -26.56 27.55 -10.46
CA GLY A 2 -26.01 26.95 -11.70
C GLY A 2 -24.81 26.00 -11.50
N ARG A 3 -24.58 25.51 -10.28
CA ARG A 3 -23.58 24.47 -9.96
C ARG A 3 -24.27 23.28 -9.33
N LEU A 4 -23.65 22.11 -9.41
CA LEU A 4 -24.08 20.91 -8.71
C LEU A 4 -23.46 20.86 -7.31
N VAL A 5 -24.25 20.42 -6.33
CA VAL A 5 -23.75 20.00 -5.02
C VAL A 5 -23.98 18.50 -4.96
N ALA A 6 -22.92 17.73 -4.79
CA ALA A 6 -22.93 16.28 -4.73
C ALA A 6 -22.08 15.82 -3.54
N PRO A 7 -22.25 14.57 -3.07
CA PRO A 7 -21.25 13.93 -2.23
C PRO A 7 -19.87 13.98 -2.92
N GLY A 8 -18.81 14.01 -2.12
CA GLY A 8 -17.46 13.88 -2.66
C GLY A 8 -17.26 12.50 -3.30
N PHE A 9 -16.39 12.44 -4.30
CA PHE A 9 -16.11 11.18 -4.99
C PHE A 9 -15.26 10.27 -4.11
N VAL A 10 -15.52 8.97 -4.22
CA VAL A 10 -14.72 7.92 -3.59
C VAL A 10 -13.88 7.26 -4.67
N ASP A 11 -12.57 7.52 -4.62
CA ASP A 11 -11.61 6.89 -5.51
C ASP A 11 -11.20 5.54 -4.94
N VAL A 12 -11.78 4.47 -5.49
CA VAL A 12 -11.62 3.11 -4.96
C VAL A 12 -10.31 2.45 -5.40
N HIS A 13 -9.53 3.08 -6.26
CA HIS A 13 -8.34 2.46 -6.84
C HIS A 13 -7.18 3.45 -7.00
N THR A 14 -6.41 3.62 -5.94
CA THR A 14 -5.24 4.51 -5.93
C THR A 14 -3.97 3.79 -5.52
N HIS A 15 -2.85 4.45 -5.84
CA HIS A 15 -1.48 4.09 -5.45
C HIS A 15 -0.81 5.22 -4.65
N TYR A 16 -1.59 5.89 -3.80
CA TYR A 16 -1.10 6.93 -2.90
C TYR A 16 -0.27 6.38 -1.71
N ASP A 17 -0.01 5.07 -1.65
CA ASP A 17 0.78 4.38 -0.63
C ASP A 17 2.10 5.08 -0.30
N GLY A 18 2.77 5.62 -1.33
CA GLY A 18 3.92 6.49 -1.16
C GLY A 18 3.52 7.89 -0.72
N GLN A 19 2.66 8.58 -1.48
CA GLN A 19 2.34 9.99 -1.27
C GLN A 19 1.83 10.34 0.12
N VAL A 20 1.04 9.45 0.73
CA VAL A 20 0.57 9.63 2.11
C VAL A 20 1.71 9.75 3.11
N THR A 21 2.94 9.38 2.72
CA THR A 21 4.09 9.38 3.61
C THR A 21 4.85 10.71 3.66
N TRP A 22 4.84 11.49 2.59
CA TRP A 22 5.51 12.79 2.51
C TRP A 22 4.56 13.97 2.33
N SER A 23 3.32 13.75 1.92
CA SER A 23 2.31 14.81 1.73
C SER A 23 1.13 14.68 2.69
N GLN A 24 0.45 15.80 2.92
CA GLN A 24 -0.89 15.87 3.50
C GLN A 24 -1.93 16.25 2.44
N ASP A 25 -1.50 16.92 1.37
CA ASP A 25 -2.31 17.23 0.20
C ASP A 25 -2.25 16.06 -0.79
N ILE A 26 -3.36 15.36 -0.99
CA ILE A 26 -3.41 14.17 -1.85
C ILE A 26 -3.89 14.56 -3.25
N THR A 27 -3.05 15.38 -3.88
CA THR A 27 -3.24 15.85 -5.25
C THR A 27 -2.75 14.81 -6.27
N PRO A 28 -3.41 14.68 -7.44
CA PRO A 28 -4.47 15.55 -7.94
C PRO A 28 -5.89 15.16 -7.50
N SER A 29 -6.10 14.02 -6.84
CA SER A 29 -7.46 13.53 -6.52
C SER A 29 -8.26 14.52 -5.69
N SER A 30 -7.69 15.09 -4.62
CA SER A 30 -8.40 16.06 -3.77
C SER A 30 -8.84 17.31 -4.54
N GLN A 31 -8.05 17.75 -5.52
CA GLN A 31 -8.37 18.88 -6.41
C GLN A 31 -9.47 18.57 -7.44
N ASN A 32 -9.73 17.28 -7.72
CA ASN A 32 -10.74 16.83 -8.68
C ASN A 32 -12.06 16.39 -8.01
N GLY A 33 -12.26 16.74 -6.72
CA GLY A 33 -13.50 16.47 -6.00
C GLY A 33 -13.56 15.11 -5.31
N VAL A 34 -12.44 14.38 -5.26
CA VAL A 34 -12.32 13.17 -4.43
C VAL A 34 -12.22 13.59 -2.97
N THR A 35 -13.01 12.95 -2.12
CA THR A 35 -12.99 13.14 -0.65
C THR A 35 -12.57 11.90 0.10
N THR A 36 -12.46 10.75 -0.57
CA THR A 36 -11.98 9.50 0.01
C THR A 36 -11.20 8.72 -1.04
N ALA A 37 -10.00 8.25 -0.71
CA ALA A 37 -9.21 7.39 -1.56
C ALA A 37 -8.86 6.07 -0.87
N ILE A 38 -8.90 4.98 -1.65
CA ILE A 38 -8.50 3.65 -1.19
C ILE A 38 -7.17 3.30 -1.86
N MET A 39 -6.15 3.04 -1.06
CA MET A 39 -4.78 2.68 -1.47
C MET A 39 -4.43 1.22 -1.12
N GLY A 40 -3.22 0.78 -1.47
CA GLY A 40 -2.81 -0.61 -1.33
C GLY A 40 -3.45 -1.51 -2.36
N ASN A 41 -3.70 -1.01 -3.58
CA ASN A 41 -4.29 -1.76 -4.68
C ASN A 41 -3.26 -2.64 -5.41
N CYS A 42 -3.72 -3.50 -6.32
CA CYS A 42 -2.86 -4.31 -7.19
C CYS A 42 -1.86 -5.23 -6.45
N GLY A 43 -2.07 -5.48 -5.16
CA GLY A 43 -1.15 -6.21 -4.30
C GLY A 43 0.13 -5.47 -3.96
N VAL A 44 0.27 -4.18 -4.29
CA VAL A 44 1.48 -3.37 -4.06
C VAL A 44 1.25 -2.28 -3.02
N GLY A 45 2.32 -1.91 -2.32
CA GLY A 45 2.32 -0.95 -1.22
C GLY A 45 3.49 -1.22 -0.26
N PHE A 46 3.61 -0.40 0.78
CA PHE A 46 4.83 -0.34 1.61
C PHE A 46 4.72 -0.98 3.01
N ALA A 47 3.67 -1.73 3.28
CA ALA A 47 3.49 -2.44 4.55
C ALA A 47 2.84 -3.81 4.34
N PRO A 48 3.23 -4.86 5.09
CA PRO A 48 4.35 -4.91 6.03
C PRO A 48 5.71 -4.96 5.30
N CYS A 49 6.78 -4.51 5.97
CA CYS A 49 8.13 -4.54 5.42
C CYS A 49 9.18 -4.64 6.54
N ARG A 50 10.10 -5.61 6.44
CA ARG A 50 11.23 -5.69 7.38
C ARG A 50 12.29 -4.64 7.05
N PRO A 51 13.08 -4.18 8.02
CA PRO A 51 14.24 -3.31 7.77
C PRO A 51 15.19 -3.82 6.68
N SER A 52 15.38 -5.15 6.60
CA SER A 52 16.22 -5.79 5.59
C SER A 52 15.62 -5.80 4.17
N ASP A 53 14.32 -5.56 4.03
CA ASP A 53 13.56 -5.69 2.79
C ASP A 53 13.11 -4.36 2.18
N HIS A 54 13.43 -3.20 2.80
CA HIS A 54 13.04 -1.87 2.32
C HIS A 54 13.36 -1.66 0.84
N ASN A 55 14.63 -1.85 0.44
CA ASN A 55 15.07 -1.66 -0.94
C ASN A 55 14.34 -2.60 -1.92
N ARG A 56 14.05 -3.82 -1.47
CA ARG A 56 13.32 -4.81 -2.28
C ARG A 56 11.87 -4.40 -2.51
N LEU A 57 11.23 -3.83 -1.49
CA LEU A 57 9.85 -3.36 -1.61
C LEU A 57 9.76 -2.09 -2.47
N ILE A 58 10.77 -1.22 -2.43
CA ILE A 58 10.88 -0.06 -3.32
C ILE A 58 11.00 -0.51 -4.78
N GLN A 59 11.91 -1.43 -5.09
CA GLN A 59 12.07 -1.99 -6.43
C GLN A 59 10.79 -2.66 -6.95
N LEU A 60 10.06 -3.34 -6.05
CA LEU A 60 8.77 -3.94 -6.38
C LEU A 60 7.73 -2.90 -6.80
N MET A 61 7.71 -1.73 -6.16
CA MET A 61 6.77 -0.67 -6.49
C MET A 61 7.17 0.09 -7.76
N GLU A 62 8.47 0.36 -7.95
CA GLU A 62 9.01 1.02 -9.15
C GLU A 62 8.58 0.28 -10.42
N GLY A 63 8.69 -1.05 -10.44
CA GLY A 63 8.29 -1.86 -11.59
C GLY A 63 6.78 -1.92 -11.85
N VAL A 64 5.94 -1.38 -10.96
CA VAL A 64 4.47 -1.44 -11.08
C VAL A 64 3.86 -0.06 -11.32
N GLU A 65 4.32 0.96 -10.61
CA GLU A 65 3.67 2.28 -10.59
C GLU A 65 4.47 3.40 -11.27
N ASP A 66 5.61 3.09 -11.91
CA ASP A 66 6.47 4.06 -12.61
C ASP A 66 6.88 5.26 -11.72
N ILE A 67 6.95 5.03 -10.40
CA ILE A 67 7.40 6.02 -9.42
C ILE A 67 8.93 5.88 -9.28
N PRO A 68 9.71 6.95 -9.54
CA PRO A 68 11.17 6.86 -9.47
C PRO A 68 11.67 6.45 -8.08
N GLU A 69 12.59 5.48 -8.03
CA GLU A 69 13.25 5.00 -6.80
C GLU A 69 13.76 6.13 -5.89
N PRO A 70 14.42 7.20 -6.38
CA PRO A 70 14.91 8.27 -5.52
C PRO A 70 13.81 9.00 -4.74
N VAL A 71 12.60 9.09 -5.33
CA VAL A 71 11.44 9.73 -4.69
C VAL A 71 10.91 8.86 -3.55
N LEU A 72 10.85 7.55 -3.77
CA LEU A 72 10.41 6.59 -2.76
C LEU A 72 11.43 6.45 -1.63
N SER A 73 12.72 6.31 -1.97
CA SER A 73 13.80 6.19 -0.99
C SER A 73 13.93 7.43 -0.09
N ALA A 74 13.69 8.63 -0.62
CA ALA A 74 13.69 9.86 0.18
C ALA A 74 12.37 10.08 0.94
N GLY A 75 11.25 9.62 0.39
CA GLY A 75 9.91 9.87 0.91
C GLY A 75 9.45 8.91 2.00
N LEU A 76 9.98 7.67 2.03
CA LEU A 76 9.54 6.63 2.95
C LEU A 76 10.34 6.68 4.28
N PRO A 77 9.71 7.02 5.41
CA PRO A 77 10.40 7.13 6.69
C PRO A 77 10.64 5.76 7.35
N TRP A 78 10.01 4.69 6.86
CA TRP A 78 10.06 3.33 7.42
C TRP A 78 9.81 3.27 8.93
N ALA A 79 8.82 4.02 9.40
CA ALA A 79 8.45 4.11 10.81
C ALA A 79 7.55 2.94 11.27
N TRP A 80 7.48 1.87 10.47
CA TRP A 80 6.65 0.69 10.68
C TRP A 80 7.39 -0.56 10.18
N GLU A 81 7.08 -1.71 10.77
CA GLU A 81 7.46 -3.01 10.22
C GLU A 81 6.22 -3.83 9.84
N SER A 82 5.24 -3.90 10.74
CA SER A 82 3.99 -4.62 10.52
C SER A 82 2.90 -3.72 9.90
N PHE A 83 1.84 -4.35 9.36
CA PHE A 83 0.68 -3.58 8.87
C PHE A 83 -0.07 -2.85 10.01
N PRO A 84 -0.26 -3.43 11.21
CA PRO A 84 -0.75 -2.68 12.36
C PRO A 84 0.08 -1.44 12.69
N ASP A 85 1.43 -1.55 12.69
CA ASP A 85 2.30 -0.40 12.93
C ASP A 85 2.10 0.70 11.88
N TYR A 86 1.89 0.30 10.61
CA TYR A 86 1.61 1.22 9.52
C TYR A 86 0.27 1.95 9.71
N MET A 87 -0.78 1.25 10.12
CA MET A 87 -2.08 1.86 10.43
C MET A 87 -1.99 2.82 11.63
N ASP A 88 -1.28 2.44 12.68
CA ASP A 88 -1.02 3.30 13.84
C ASP A 88 -0.21 4.54 13.44
N TRP A 89 0.76 4.38 12.54
CA TRP A 89 1.54 5.49 12.02
C TRP A 89 0.68 6.42 11.15
N LEU A 90 -0.15 5.88 10.24
CA LEU A 90 -1.06 6.66 9.41
C LEU A 90 -2.08 7.44 10.25
N SER A 91 -2.59 6.84 11.32
CA SER A 91 -3.61 7.44 12.19
C SER A 91 -3.16 8.74 12.86
N LYS A 92 -1.83 8.95 12.96
CA LYS A 92 -1.22 10.17 13.54
C LYS A 92 -1.12 11.31 12.53
N ARG A 93 -1.47 11.06 11.26
CA ARG A 93 -1.42 12.04 10.17
C ARG A 93 -2.80 12.62 9.90
N SER A 94 -2.82 13.78 9.26
CA SER A 94 -4.04 14.43 8.78
C SER A 94 -3.89 14.74 7.30
N PHE A 95 -4.94 14.50 6.53
CA PHE A 95 -4.97 14.63 5.07
C PHE A 95 -6.12 15.55 4.66
N ASP A 96 -6.04 16.12 3.46
CA ASP A 96 -7.10 16.91 2.84
C ASP A 96 -8.30 16.08 2.35
N MET A 97 -8.17 14.74 2.38
CA MET A 97 -9.24 13.77 2.12
C MET A 97 -9.08 12.50 2.98
N ASP A 98 -10.15 11.71 3.11
CA ASP A 98 -10.11 10.45 3.85
C ASP A 98 -9.25 9.40 3.12
N ILE A 99 -8.52 8.58 3.87
CA ILE A 99 -7.65 7.52 3.33
C ILE A 99 -8.05 6.16 3.90
N GLY A 100 -8.29 5.19 3.03
CA GLY A 100 -8.47 3.78 3.35
C GLY A 100 -7.32 2.95 2.82
N ALA A 101 -6.81 1.99 3.60
CA ALA A 101 -5.71 1.12 3.20
C ALA A 101 -6.18 -0.34 3.06
N GLN A 102 -5.71 -1.01 2.01
CA GLN A 102 -5.77 -2.46 1.85
C GLN A 102 -4.39 -3.06 2.12
N LEU A 103 -4.35 -4.29 2.64
CA LEU A 103 -3.11 -5.04 2.79
C LEU A 103 -2.58 -5.49 1.40
N PRO A 104 -1.38 -5.05 0.98
CA PRO A 104 -0.79 -5.48 -0.28
C PRO A 104 -0.24 -6.90 -0.19
N HIS A 105 -0.78 -7.83 -0.99
CA HIS A 105 -0.32 -9.22 -0.96
C HIS A 105 1.16 -9.39 -1.35
N ALA A 106 1.72 -8.55 -2.21
CA ALA A 106 3.13 -8.68 -2.61
C ALA A 106 4.09 -8.28 -1.47
N ALA A 107 3.77 -7.21 -0.73
CA ALA A 107 4.48 -6.86 0.51
C ALA A 107 4.37 -7.99 1.55
N LEU A 108 3.17 -8.54 1.73
CA LEU A 108 2.92 -9.67 2.63
C LEU A 108 3.74 -10.92 2.26
N ARG A 109 3.84 -11.24 0.96
CA ARG A 109 4.67 -12.36 0.47
C ARG A 109 6.14 -12.13 0.76
N VAL A 110 6.67 -10.93 0.50
CA VAL A 110 8.07 -10.61 0.81
C VAL A 110 8.31 -10.74 2.32
N TYR A 111 7.39 -10.25 3.15
CA TYR A 111 7.51 -10.28 4.60
C TYR A 111 7.56 -11.71 5.19
N VAL A 112 6.76 -12.63 4.64
CA VAL A 112 6.69 -14.04 5.09
C VAL A 112 7.72 -14.92 4.41
N MET A 113 7.92 -14.75 3.10
CA MET A 113 8.68 -15.69 2.27
C MET A 113 10.09 -15.18 1.90
N GLY A 114 10.42 -13.90 2.19
CA GLY A 114 11.66 -13.25 1.80
C GLY A 114 11.84 -13.21 0.28
N GLU A 115 13.04 -13.58 -0.19
CA GLU A 115 13.35 -13.64 -1.63
C GLU A 115 12.39 -14.53 -2.42
N ARG A 116 11.91 -15.65 -1.85
CA ARG A 116 10.93 -16.52 -2.52
C ARG A 116 9.64 -15.75 -2.84
N GLY A 117 9.25 -14.84 -1.96
CA GLY A 117 8.09 -13.96 -2.16
C GLY A 117 8.29 -13.02 -3.35
N ALA A 118 9.45 -12.36 -3.42
CA ALA A 118 9.80 -11.45 -4.50
C ALA A 118 9.91 -12.15 -5.87
N ARG A 119 10.47 -13.36 -5.90
CA ARG A 119 10.55 -14.19 -7.12
C ARG A 119 9.22 -14.84 -7.53
N ARG A 120 8.17 -14.70 -6.70
CA ARG A 120 6.85 -15.31 -6.90
C ARG A 120 6.88 -16.84 -6.89
N ASP A 121 7.78 -17.42 -6.11
CA ASP A 121 7.80 -18.86 -5.89
C ASP A 121 6.47 -19.31 -5.25
N PRO A 122 5.99 -20.54 -5.50
CA PRO A 122 4.80 -21.06 -4.82
C PRO A 122 4.94 -20.98 -3.29
N ALA A 123 3.86 -20.52 -2.64
CA ALA A 123 3.80 -20.51 -1.18
C ALA A 123 3.58 -21.93 -0.65
N THR A 124 4.28 -22.30 0.41
CA THR A 124 4.04 -23.53 1.15
C THR A 124 2.78 -23.41 2.02
N PRO A 125 2.22 -24.53 2.53
CA PRO A 125 1.10 -24.48 3.47
C PRO A 125 1.41 -23.63 4.72
N GLU A 126 2.66 -23.63 5.19
CA GLU A 126 3.09 -22.84 6.34
C GLU A 126 3.19 -21.35 5.99
N ASP A 127 3.72 -20.99 4.82
CA ASP A 127 3.69 -19.61 4.31
C ASP A 127 2.25 -19.09 4.27
N ASN A 128 1.31 -19.89 3.75
CA ASN A 128 -0.10 -19.51 3.66
C ASN A 128 -0.73 -19.31 5.03
N LYS A 129 -0.42 -20.16 6.01
CA LYS A 129 -0.90 -20.03 7.38
C LYS A 129 -0.42 -18.73 8.02
N GLN A 130 0.85 -18.38 7.84
CA GLN A 130 1.43 -17.14 8.36
C GLN A 130 0.84 -15.91 7.66
N MET A 131 0.75 -15.92 6.32
CA MET A 131 0.14 -14.82 5.56
C MET A 131 -1.34 -14.61 5.96
N ALA A 132 -2.10 -15.70 6.16
CA ALA A 132 -3.50 -15.61 6.59
C ALA A 132 -3.64 -15.02 8.01
N ALA A 133 -2.74 -15.38 8.94
CA ALA A 133 -2.74 -14.80 10.28
C ALA A 133 -2.49 -13.29 10.24
N LEU A 134 -1.44 -12.86 9.52
CA LEU A 134 -1.09 -11.45 9.34
C LEU A 134 -2.18 -10.66 8.60
N ALA A 135 -2.84 -11.26 7.61
CA ALA A 135 -3.99 -10.64 6.95
C ALA A 135 -5.16 -10.45 7.90
N GLY A 136 -5.40 -11.41 8.80
CA GLY A 136 -6.38 -11.27 9.87
C GLY A 136 -6.03 -10.12 10.83
N ASP A 137 -4.76 -9.96 11.19
CA ASP A 137 -4.30 -8.85 12.05
C ASP A 137 -4.44 -7.50 11.36
N ALA A 138 -4.14 -7.42 10.06
CA ALA A 138 -4.32 -6.21 9.27
C ALA A 138 -5.79 -5.75 9.26
N VAL A 139 -6.74 -6.66 8.99
CA VAL A 139 -8.18 -6.35 9.01
C VAL A 139 -8.64 -5.93 10.41
N ARG A 140 -8.18 -6.61 11.46
CA ARG A 140 -8.47 -6.20 12.86
C ARG A 140 -7.94 -4.80 13.19
N SER A 141 -6.87 -4.38 12.53
CA SER A 141 -6.22 -3.07 12.71
C SER A 141 -6.77 -1.99 11.78
N GLY A 142 -7.85 -2.28 11.04
CA GLY A 142 -8.54 -1.30 10.20
C GLY A 142 -8.23 -1.38 8.71
N ALA A 143 -7.49 -2.38 8.23
CA ALA A 143 -7.41 -2.63 6.79
C ALA A 143 -8.80 -2.92 6.23
N LEU A 144 -9.15 -2.28 5.11
CA LEU A 144 -10.43 -2.50 4.42
C LEU A 144 -10.51 -3.89 3.78
N GLY A 145 -9.36 -4.57 3.63
CA GLY A 145 -9.23 -5.88 3.04
C GLY A 145 -7.78 -6.17 2.68
N PHE A 146 -7.55 -7.06 1.73
CA PHE A 146 -6.26 -7.27 1.10
C PHE A 146 -6.42 -7.28 -0.42
N SER A 147 -5.42 -6.80 -1.14
CA SER A 147 -5.43 -6.75 -2.60
C SER A 147 -4.41 -7.74 -3.17
N THR A 148 -4.66 -8.20 -4.38
CA THR A 148 -3.73 -9.07 -5.11
C THR A 148 -3.56 -8.57 -6.54
N SER A 149 -2.46 -8.96 -7.18
CA SER A 149 -2.35 -8.90 -8.63
C SER A 149 -1.97 -10.27 -9.17
N ARG A 150 -2.59 -10.61 -10.30
CA ARG A 150 -2.23 -11.76 -11.14
C ARG A 150 -1.72 -11.32 -12.52
N THR A 151 -1.56 -10.01 -12.75
CA THR A 151 -1.10 -9.48 -14.03
C THR A 151 0.39 -9.74 -14.20
N LEU A 152 0.77 -10.19 -15.40
CA LEU A 152 2.17 -10.39 -15.78
C LEU A 152 2.91 -9.06 -15.95
N ASN A 153 2.20 -7.94 -16.08
CA ASN A 153 2.77 -6.61 -16.26
C ASN A 153 3.34 -6.02 -14.95
N HIS A 154 2.94 -6.52 -13.78
CA HIS A 154 3.46 -6.01 -12.49
C HIS A 154 4.81 -6.66 -12.13
N ARG A 155 5.73 -6.81 -13.09
CA ARG A 155 7.05 -7.42 -12.85
C ARG A 155 8.05 -6.32 -12.51
N THR A 156 8.88 -6.56 -11.50
CA THR A 156 10.18 -5.88 -11.41
C THR A 156 10.95 -6.19 -12.69
N SER A 157 11.40 -5.15 -13.39
CA SER A 157 12.31 -5.25 -14.54
C SER A 157 13.61 -5.95 -14.17
#